data_AF-A0A1G7W8K6-F1
#
_entry.id   AF-A0A1G7W8K6-F1
#
_cell.length_a   1.000
_cell.length_b   1.000
_cell.length_c   1.000
_cell.angle_alpha   90.00
_cell.angle_beta   90.00
_cell.angle_gamma   90.00
#
_symmetry.space_group_name_H-M   'P 1'
#
loop_
_entity.id
_entity.type
_entity.pdbx_description
1 polymer ?
#
loop_
_entity_poly.entity_id
_entity_poly.type
_entity_poly.pdbx_seq_one_letter_code
_entity_poly.pdbx_strand_id
1 'polypeptide(L)'
;MSVTLASSPQLHSFSNSYITAKFQCADYFQQVGSYAVNSINIAAITAPGTIIEIKYGNNTVTMMSALAPDDSGSQFLCGNGTALPASDVAGSFQSNHQLSTDFDISFSGYNIIFTAKQKTIGFDFISGGTNTTIGKAEIVKPNYRVFFRLFLENNTHTGYDEIYKTYLDIQNGSGGLAIAELGDKIHQKITADIDEYGLEVPGITVLSCMNTARKFYFEFAESFGDTITVKKLLKSNVFNVLHGGLSFQSKSSVNLVSLIAGGSPTEDRFLKQGPKSQYGRIDQPQFLYFFNTRSTKAGAKLLIKRFFSDGSSDSANDLTFNLDQHRKFAFNVSPGNIYNGVKQLDRYEINLIDNAGNRISEKQEYFIKRDGQRYLRYFLNWSSWGSLDSRCFTGVNQPTLEINSSKASRLLQSGYKVTNGEFKVYGKTGTDKFKASTGFNDPDIIKFNKDFFLSNLQFRYIKNTILPIEVTSDSVAKPADSDFLYAQSFEYQYLYSNQNYLENDIEDDFSFSGSSFQPPYTGPILILAGTPANPSKQIIQQQIS
;
A
#
# COMPACT_ATOMS: atom_id res chain seq x y z
N MET A 1 23.47 -16.24 -16.56
CA MET A 1 22.79 -15.58 -15.42
C MET A 1 21.32 -15.81 -15.66
N SER A 2 20.68 -16.60 -14.82
CA SER A 2 19.32 -17.06 -15.12
C SER A 2 18.22 -16.23 -14.48
N VAL A 3 18.52 -15.46 -13.43
CA VAL A 3 17.54 -14.55 -12.82
C VAL A 3 17.51 -13.22 -13.56
N THR A 4 16.32 -12.86 -14.02
CA THR A 4 16.04 -11.57 -14.66
C THR A 4 14.81 -10.93 -14.02
N LEU A 5 14.72 -9.61 -14.07
CA LEU A 5 13.55 -8.89 -13.58
C LEU A 5 12.43 -9.02 -14.62
N ALA A 6 11.47 -9.89 -14.36
CA ALA A 6 10.33 -10.15 -15.24
C ALA A 6 9.33 -8.98 -15.25
N SER A 7 9.10 -8.39 -14.08
CA SER A 7 8.24 -7.21 -13.91
C SER A 7 8.87 -6.29 -12.88
N SER A 8 9.19 -5.07 -13.30
CA SER A 8 9.67 -4.02 -12.40
C SER A 8 8.51 -3.36 -11.65
N PRO A 9 8.76 -2.82 -10.44
CA PRO A 9 7.84 -1.87 -9.82
C PRO A 9 7.56 -0.67 -10.72
N GLN A 10 6.47 0.05 -10.44
CA GLN A 10 6.20 1.33 -11.10
C GLN A 10 7.25 2.37 -10.66
N LEU A 11 7.63 3.29 -11.57
CA LEU A 11 8.62 4.34 -11.29
C LEU A 11 8.24 5.23 -10.09
N HIS A 12 6.94 5.48 -9.93
CA HIS A 12 6.35 6.21 -8.82
C HIS A 12 5.27 5.34 -8.19
N SER A 13 5.31 5.16 -6.88
CA SER A 13 4.28 4.41 -6.15
C SER A 13 3.94 5.08 -4.82
N PHE A 14 2.71 4.86 -4.36
CA PHE A 14 2.39 5.07 -2.95
C PHE A 14 2.88 3.87 -2.13
N SER A 15 3.40 4.12 -0.93
CA SER A 15 3.96 3.08 -0.06
C SER A 15 2.91 2.07 0.43
N ASN A 16 1.65 2.49 0.63
CA ASN A 16 0.54 1.60 1.01
C ASN A 16 -0.16 0.96 -0.21
N SER A 17 0.47 1.00 -1.39
CA SER A 17 0.03 0.27 -2.58
C SER A 17 0.87 -0.98 -2.80
N TYR A 18 0.40 -1.90 -3.65
CA TYR A 18 1.13 -3.12 -3.98
C TYR A 18 2.37 -2.79 -4.82
N ILE A 19 3.50 -2.61 -4.15
CA ILE A 19 4.81 -2.50 -4.81
C ILE A 19 5.38 -3.91 -4.92
N THR A 20 5.40 -4.48 -6.12
CA THR A 20 5.91 -5.84 -6.36
C THR A 20 7.02 -5.84 -7.40
N ALA A 21 8.02 -6.69 -7.18
CA ALA A 21 9.03 -7.03 -8.18
C ALA A 21 8.94 -8.53 -8.46
N LYS A 22 8.83 -8.91 -9.74
CA LYS A 22 8.75 -10.31 -10.15
C LYS A 22 10.04 -10.70 -10.87
N PHE A 23 10.58 -11.86 -10.53
CA PHE A 23 11.83 -12.37 -11.07
C PHE A 23 11.57 -13.65 -11.84
N GLN A 24 12.09 -13.74 -13.06
CA GLN A 24 12.07 -14.94 -13.87
C GLN A 24 13.40 -15.67 -13.69
N CYS A 25 13.35 -16.94 -13.30
CA CYS A 25 14.51 -17.83 -13.19
C CYS A 25 14.50 -18.80 -14.38
N ALA A 26 15.45 -18.67 -15.31
CA ALA A 26 15.51 -19.53 -16.51
C ALA A 26 16.24 -20.87 -16.29
N ASP A 27 17.30 -20.90 -15.48
CA ASP A 27 18.19 -22.06 -15.27
C ASP A 27 18.16 -22.52 -13.81
N TYR A 28 16.99 -22.56 -13.18
CA TYR A 28 16.86 -23.06 -11.79
C TYR A 28 16.92 -24.59 -11.69
N PHE A 29 16.78 -25.30 -12.81
CA PHE A 29 16.97 -26.74 -12.88
C PHE A 29 18.44 -27.12 -12.97
N GLN A 30 18.85 -28.11 -12.16
CA GLN A 30 20.12 -28.82 -12.29
C GLN A 30 20.06 -29.78 -13.49
N GLN A 31 18.90 -30.40 -13.69
CA GLN A 31 18.62 -31.26 -14.83
C GLN A 31 17.28 -30.83 -15.43
N VAL A 32 17.32 -30.36 -16.68
CA VAL A 32 16.11 -30.11 -17.46
C VAL A 32 15.49 -31.47 -17.76
N GLY A 33 14.31 -31.72 -17.21
CA GLY A 33 13.59 -32.97 -17.44
C GLY A 33 13.11 -33.07 -18.89
N SER A 34 12.95 -34.29 -19.36
CA SER A 34 12.43 -34.62 -20.69
C SER A 34 11.24 -35.53 -20.55
N TYR A 35 10.22 -35.31 -21.40
CA TYR A 35 9.13 -36.26 -21.53
C TYR A 35 9.66 -37.57 -22.13
N ALA A 36 9.20 -38.70 -21.62
CA ALA A 36 9.44 -39.97 -22.29
C ALA A 36 8.62 -40.00 -23.58
N VAL A 37 9.26 -40.33 -24.70
CA VAL A 37 8.59 -40.51 -25.99
C VAL A 37 8.82 -41.93 -26.43
N ASN A 38 7.78 -42.75 -26.38
CA ASN A 38 7.82 -44.16 -26.74
C ASN A 38 7.09 -44.36 -28.07
N SER A 39 7.44 -45.43 -28.77
CA SER A 39 6.79 -45.80 -30.03
C SER A 39 6.55 -47.29 -30.12
N ILE A 40 5.39 -47.66 -30.65
CA ILE A 40 5.05 -49.04 -30.98
C ILE A 40 4.88 -49.11 -32.48
N ASN A 41 5.69 -49.93 -33.14
CA ASN A 41 5.54 -50.21 -34.56
C ASN A 41 4.52 -51.32 -34.77
N ILE A 42 3.39 -51.00 -35.40
CA ILE A 42 2.29 -51.93 -35.63
C ILE A 42 2.38 -52.65 -36.99
N ALA A 43 3.41 -52.40 -37.80
CA ALA A 43 3.53 -52.98 -39.14
C ALA A 43 3.63 -54.51 -39.11
N ALA A 44 4.13 -55.09 -38.02
CA ALA A 44 4.27 -56.54 -37.85
C ALA A 44 3.01 -57.21 -37.27
N ILE A 45 1.99 -56.45 -36.87
CA ILE A 45 0.84 -56.96 -36.10
C ILE A 45 -0.35 -57.11 -37.05
N THR A 46 -0.39 -58.25 -37.73
CA THR A 46 -1.36 -58.52 -38.80
C THR A 46 -2.38 -59.60 -38.47
N ALA A 47 -2.19 -60.34 -37.37
CA ALA A 47 -3.06 -61.44 -36.97
C ALA A 47 -3.89 -61.08 -35.71
N PRO A 48 -5.19 -61.41 -35.66
CA PRO A 48 -5.99 -61.29 -34.44
C PRO A 48 -5.47 -62.21 -33.33
N GLY A 49 -5.62 -61.77 -32.08
CA GLY A 49 -5.11 -62.46 -30.89
C GLY A 49 -3.64 -62.18 -30.56
N THR A 50 -2.96 -61.34 -31.33
CA THR A 50 -1.61 -60.87 -31.00
C THR A 50 -1.67 -59.96 -29.77
N ILE A 51 -0.89 -60.28 -28.75
CA ILE A 51 -0.86 -59.52 -27.50
C ILE A 51 0.35 -58.58 -27.50
N ILE A 52 0.12 -57.30 -27.22
CA ILE A 52 1.17 -56.33 -26.89
C ILE A 52 1.11 -56.07 -25.39
N GLU A 53 2.18 -56.43 -24.70
CA GLU A 53 2.36 -56.14 -23.28
C GLU A 53 3.26 -54.91 -23.12
N ILE A 54 2.63 -53.76 -22.84
CA ILE A 54 3.31 -52.48 -22.63
C ILE A 54 3.65 -52.36 -21.16
N LYS A 55 4.94 -52.41 -20.83
CA LYS A 55 5.44 -52.22 -19.46
C LYS A 55 6.16 -50.90 -19.34
N TYR A 56 5.84 -50.10 -18.33
CA TYR A 56 6.56 -48.87 -17.98
C TYR A 56 6.42 -48.61 -16.49
N GLY A 57 7.52 -48.29 -15.81
CA GLY A 57 7.54 -48.13 -14.36
C GLY A 57 7.03 -49.39 -13.66
N ASN A 58 5.99 -49.25 -12.83
CA ASN A 58 5.30 -50.37 -12.17
C ASN A 58 4.00 -50.79 -12.88
N ASN A 59 3.70 -50.18 -14.03
CA ASN A 59 2.47 -50.40 -14.79
C ASN A 59 2.70 -51.44 -15.89
N THR A 60 1.71 -52.31 -16.09
CA THR A 60 1.66 -53.25 -17.20
C THR A 60 0.28 -53.12 -17.85
N VAL A 61 0.24 -52.71 -19.11
CA VAL A 61 -0.98 -52.62 -19.90
C VAL A 61 -0.91 -53.66 -21.01
N THR A 62 -1.90 -54.55 -21.03
CA THR A 62 -2.00 -55.61 -22.04
C THR A 62 -3.06 -55.23 -23.06
N MET A 63 -2.67 -55.14 -24.32
CA MET A 63 -3.55 -54.84 -25.44
C MET A 63 -3.59 -56.05 -26.37
N MET A 64 -4.79 -56.54 -26.74
CA MET A 64 -4.96 -57.68 -27.64
C MET A 64 -5.51 -57.24 -29.00
N SER A 65 -4.93 -57.71 -30.10
CA SER A 65 -5.45 -57.41 -31.42
C SER A 65 -6.76 -58.14 -31.70
N ALA A 66 -7.75 -57.43 -32.26
CA ALA A 66 -9.03 -58.00 -32.66
C ALA A 66 -9.50 -57.39 -33.99
N LEU A 67 -10.23 -58.17 -34.79
CA LEU A 67 -10.86 -57.67 -36.02
C LEU A 67 -12.01 -56.69 -35.73
N ALA A 68 -12.61 -56.81 -34.54
CA ALA A 68 -13.64 -55.92 -34.02
C ALA A 68 -13.39 -55.74 -32.52
N PRO A 69 -12.57 -54.75 -32.11
CA PRO A 69 -12.30 -54.47 -30.69
C PRO A 69 -13.59 -54.21 -29.92
N ASP A 70 -13.67 -54.72 -28.71
CA ASP A 70 -14.76 -54.42 -27.77
C ASP A 70 -14.55 -53.10 -27.00
N ASP A 71 -15.53 -52.72 -26.19
CA ASP A 71 -15.52 -51.50 -25.38
C ASP A 71 -14.66 -51.62 -24.10
N SER A 72 -13.86 -52.69 -23.94
CA SER A 72 -13.03 -52.90 -22.73
C SER A 72 -11.85 -51.92 -22.62
N GLY A 73 -11.48 -51.28 -23.72
CA GLY A 73 -10.25 -50.49 -23.83
C GLY A 73 -8.96 -51.32 -23.77
N SER A 74 -9.05 -52.66 -23.75
CA SER A 74 -7.91 -53.59 -23.71
C SER A 74 -7.67 -54.30 -25.05
N GLN A 75 -8.41 -53.91 -26.09
CA GLN A 75 -8.28 -54.44 -27.44
C GLN A 75 -7.95 -53.33 -28.42
N PHE A 76 -7.30 -53.69 -29.53
CA PHE A 76 -7.00 -52.77 -30.62
C PHE A 76 -7.26 -53.41 -31.98
N LEU A 77 -7.59 -52.56 -32.96
CA LEU A 77 -7.95 -53.03 -34.29
C LEU A 77 -6.73 -53.64 -35.01
N CYS A 78 -6.90 -54.82 -35.61
CA CYS A 78 -5.93 -55.38 -36.55
C CYS A 78 -6.54 -55.67 -37.92
N GLY A 79 -5.69 -55.77 -38.93
CA GLY A 79 -6.13 -56.15 -40.27
C GLY A 79 -6.40 -57.66 -40.36
N ASN A 80 -7.09 -58.07 -41.43
CA ASN A 80 -7.29 -59.48 -41.77
C ASN A 80 -6.06 -60.02 -42.54
N GLY A 81 -4.91 -60.09 -41.87
CA GLY A 81 -3.64 -60.52 -42.47
C GLY A 81 -2.83 -59.41 -43.18
N THR A 82 -3.27 -58.16 -43.10
CA THR A 82 -2.56 -56.98 -43.63
C THR A 82 -2.27 -55.98 -42.51
N ALA A 83 -1.14 -55.26 -42.61
CA ALA A 83 -0.80 -54.23 -41.64
C ALA A 83 -1.69 -53.01 -41.83
N LEU A 84 -2.38 -52.60 -40.78
CA LEU A 84 -3.15 -51.36 -40.78
C LEU A 84 -2.24 -50.16 -40.52
N PRO A 85 -2.55 -48.98 -41.09
CA PRO A 85 -1.84 -47.75 -40.74
C PRO A 85 -2.12 -47.37 -39.28
N ALA A 86 -1.17 -46.67 -38.65
CA ALA A 86 -1.28 -46.29 -37.23
C ALA A 86 -2.46 -45.37 -36.94
N SER A 87 -2.96 -44.62 -37.93
CA SER A 87 -4.17 -43.80 -37.81
C SER A 87 -5.39 -44.60 -37.41
N ASP A 88 -5.52 -45.83 -37.93
CA ASP A 88 -6.73 -46.65 -37.77
C ASP A 88 -6.71 -47.41 -36.44
N VAL A 89 -5.53 -47.54 -35.83
CA VAL A 89 -5.31 -48.27 -34.58
C VAL A 89 -5.13 -47.33 -33.38
N ALA A 90 -4.66 -46.11 -33.59
CA ALA A 90 -4.38 -45.15 -32.51
C ALA A 90 -5.58 -44.86 -31.61
N GLY A 91 -6.80 -44.84 -32.18
CA GLY A 91 -8.03 -44.65 -31.42
C GLY A 91 -8.22 -45.67 -30.29
N SER A 92 -7.85 -46.93 -30.53
CA SER A 92 -7.93 -48.00 -29.53
C SER A 92 -6.95 -47.78 -28.36
N PHE A 93 -5.74 -47.31 -28.64
CA PHE A 93 -4.77 -46.98 -27.60
C PHE A 93 -5.18 -45.72 -26.82
N GLN A 94 -5.76 -44.73 -27.51
CA GLN A 94 -6.33 -43.52 -26.89
C GLN A 94 -7.53 -43.84 -25.99
N SER A 95 -8.33 -44.86 -26.31
CA SER A 95 -9.45 -45.30 -25.46
C SER A 95 -9.03 -46.07 -24.22
N ASN A 96 -7.78 -46.54 -24.13
CA ASN A 96 -7.30 -47.22 -22.92
C ASN A 96 -7.13 -46.19 -21.79
N HIS A 97 -7.86 -46.37 -20.69
CA HIS A 97 -7.86 -45.43 -19.56
C HIS A 97 -6.46 -45.20 -18.97
N GLN A 98 -5.66 -46.26 -18.81
CA GLN A 98 -4.35 -46.14 -18.18
C GLN A 98 -3.34 -45.44 -19.10
N LEU A 99 -3.28 -45.84 -20.37
CA LEU A 99 -2.38 -45.21 -21.35
C LEU A 99 -2.76 -43.75 -21.61
N SER A 100 -4.05 -43.43 -21.72
CA SER A 100 -4.50 -42.04 -21.92
C SER A 100 -4.35 -41.15 -20.70
N THR A 101 -4.33 -41.73 -19.49
CA THR A 101 -4.02 -40.97 -18.25
C THR A 101 -2.56 -40.53 -18.25
N ASP A 102 -1.65 -41.41 -18.69
CA ASP A 102 -0.21 -41.22 -18.54
C ASP A 102 0.46 -40.60 -19.79
N PHE A 103 -0.13 -40.79 -20.98
CA PHE A 103 0.46 -40.38 -22.26
C PHE A 103 -0.52 -39.59 -23.13
N ASP A 104 0.04 -38.63 -23.88
CA ASP A 104 -0.56 -38.07 -25.08
C ASP A 104 -0.16 -38.97 -26.27
N ILE A 105 -1.17 -39.59 -26.89
CA ILE A 105 -0.98 -40.63 -27.90
C ILE A 105 -1.25 -40.03 -29.29
N SER A 106 -0.27 -40.14 -30.18
CA SER A 106 -0.32 -39.69 -31.57
C SER A 106 0.21 -40.79 -32.50
N PHE A 107 0.29 -40.54 -33.80
CA PHE A 107 0.77 -41.54 -34.76
C PHE A 107 1.61 -40.92 -35.87
N SER A 108 2.50 -41.74 -36.45
CA SER A 108 3.29 -41.41 -37.64
C SER A 108 3.62 -42.67 -38.44
N GLY A 109 3.05 -42.77 -39.65
CA GLY A 109 3.18 -43.97 -40.50
C GLY A 109 2.58 -45.21 -39.84
N TYR A 110 3.44 -46.17 -39.48
CA TYR A 110 3.07 -47.39 -38.76
C TYR A 110 3.46 -47.36 -37.27
N ASN A 111 3.84 -46.18 -36.75
CA ASN A 111 4.19 -46.04 -35.34
C ASN A 111 3.10 -45.30 -34.58
N ILE A 112 2.67 -45.88 -33.45
CA ILE A 112 1.90 -45.19 -32.43
C ILE A 112 2.90 -44.54 -31.48
N ILE A 113 2.82 -43.23 -31.27
CA ILE A 113 3.76 -42.44 -30.47
C ILE A 113 3.09 -42.05 -29.15
N PHE A 114 3.71 -42.41 -28.05
CA PHE A 114 3.26 -42.14 -26.68
C PHE A 114 4.19 -41.09 -26.07
N THR A 115 3.70 -39.87 -25.89
CA THR A 115 4.45 -38.81 -25.20
C THR A 115 3.96 -38.71 -23.77
N ALA A 116 4.82 -38.95 -22.77
CA ALA A 116 4.42 -38.88 -21.38
C ALA A 116 3.89 -37.47 -21.04
N LYS A 117 2.85 -37.40 -20.21
CA LYS A 117 2.29 -36.12 -19.76
C LYS A 117 3.12 -35.45 -18.67
N GLN A 118 4.04 -36.19 -18.05
CA GLN A 118 4.91 -35.72 -16.98
C GLN A 118 6.39 -35.94 -17.32
N LYS A 119 7.25 -35.00 -16.92
CA LYS A 119 8.72 -35.10 -17.06
C LYS A 119 9.31 -35.82 -15.85
N THR A 120 9.21 -37.14 -15.84
CA THR A 120 9.78 -37.97 -14.78
C THR A 120 10.32 -39.28 -15.36
N ILE A 121 11.09 -39.99 -14.54
CA ILE A 121 11.51 -41.36 -14.82
C ILE A 121 10.32 -42.32 -14.68
N GLY A 122 10.38 -43.48 -15.35
CA GLY A 122 9.38 -44.54 -15.20
C GLY A 122 8.27 -44.55 -16.25
N PHE A 123 8.26 -43.60 -17.18
CA PHE A 123 7.35 -43.62 -18.34
C PHE A 123 7.99 -44.21 -19.61
N ASP A 124 9.26 -44.59 -19.56
CA ASP A 124 9.93 -45.30 -20.64
C ASP A 124 9.39 -46.72 -20.76
N PHE A 125 9.18 -47.20 -21.99
CA PHE A 125 8.75 -48.58 -22.20
C PHE A 125 9.90 -49.54 -21.89
N ILE A 126 9.64 -50.46 -20.96
CA ILE A 126 10.46 -51.62 -20.61
C ILE A 126 10.22 -52.75 -21.62
N SER A 127 8.96 -52.91 -22.06
CA SER A 127 8.55 -53.84 -23.11
C SER A 127 7.36 -53.29 -23.90
N GLY A 128 7.10 -53.87 -25.07
CA GLY A 128 5.95 -53.53 -25.92
C GLY A 128 6.20 -52.42 -26.94
N GLY A 129 7.39 -51.79 -26.93
CA GLY A 129 7.79 -50.79 -27.92
C GLY A 129 9.24 -50.34 -27.78
N THR A 130 9.58 -49.21 -28.41
CA THR A 130 10.91 -48.58 -28.39
C THR A 130 10.86 -47.18 -27.80
N ASN A 131 11.93 -46.76 -27.11
CA ASN A 131 12.02 -45.42 -26.52
C ASN A 131 12.77 -44.50 -27.48
N THR A 132 12.09 -43.48 -28.01
CA THR A 132 12.65 -42.45 -28.87
C THR A 132 13.32 -41.34 -28.06
N THR A 133 12.74 -40.99 -26.91
CA THR A 133 13.32 -40.04 -25.95
C THR A 133 13.14 -40.62 -24.55
N ILE A 134 14.23 -40.72 -23.79
CA ILE A 134 14.19 -41.24 -22.42
C ILE A 134 13.63 -40.15 -21.49
N GLY A 135 12.67 -40.53 -20.65
CA GLY A 135 12.12 -39.70 -19.59
C GLY A 135 13.17 -39.33 -18.57
N LYS A 136 13.30 -38.02 -18.29
CA LYS A 136 14.19 -37.51 -17.25
C LYS A 136 13.40 -36.67 -16.27
N ALA A 137 13.60 -36.92 -14.99
CA ALA A 137 13.05 -36.08 -13.94
C ALA A 137 13.65 -34.66 -14.00
N GLU A 138 12.78 -33.66 -13.82
CA GLU A 138 13.21 -32.30 -13.52
C GLU A 138 13.80 -32.26 -12.11
N ILE A 139 15.08 -31.91 -12.01
CA ILE A 139 15.76 -31.77 -10.71
C ILE A 139 16.07 -30.29 -10.53
N VAL A 140 15.46 -29.66 -9.53
CA VAL A 140 15.77 -28.27 -9.15
C VAL A 140 17.14 -28.23 -8.47
N LYS A 141 17.95 -27.21 -8.76
CA LYS A 141 19.23 -27.00 -8.06
C LYS A 141 19.00 -26.97 -6.54
N PRO A 142 19.85 -27.60 -5.74
CA PRO A 142 19.68 -27.64 -4.28
C PRO A 142 19.64 -26.22 -3.72
N ASN A 143 18.65 -25.97 -2.84
CA ASN A 143 18.40 -24.69 -2.18
C ASN A 143 18.32 -23.49 -3.14
N TYR A 144 17.78 -23.67 -4.35
CA TYR A 144 17.65 -22.56 -5.29
C TYR A 144 16.66 -21.51 -4.78
N ARG A 145 17.14 -20.27 -4.62
CA ARG A 145 16.38 -19.08 -4.19
C ARG A 145 16.88 -17.83 -4.90
N VAL A 146 16.06 -16.79 -4.94
CA VAL A 146 16.50 -15.45 -5.35
C VAL A 146 16.91 -14.67 -4.10
N PHE A 147 18.20 -14.41 -3.94
CA PHE A 147 18.68 -13.50 -2.91
C PHE A 147 18.23 -12.08 -3.24
N PHE A 148 17.68 -11.37 -2.27
CA PHE A 148 17.08 -10.05 -2.45
C PHE A 148 17.45 -9.10 -1.31
N ARG A 149 17.83 -7.87 -1.65
CA ARG A 149 18.09 -6.77 -0.71
C ARG A 149 17.36 -5.52 -1.18
N LEU A 150 16.71 -4.82 -0.26
CA LEU A 150 15.99 -3.58 -0.50
C LEU A 150 16.68 -2.42 0.20
N PHE A 151 16.91 -1.36 -0.56
CA PHE A 151 17.56 -0.15 -0.09
C PHE A 151 16.61 1.04 -0.22
N LEU A 152 16.45 1.80 0.85
CA LEU A 152 15.64 3.00 0.89
C LEU A 152 16.54 4.20 1.18
N GLU A 153 16.30 5.30 0.49
CA GLU A 153 17.01 6.56 0.72
C GLU A 153 16.85 6.99 2.19
N ASN A 154 17.94 7.43 2.80
CA ASN A 154 17.91 7.89 4.19
C ASN A 154 17.14 9.21 4.32
N ASN A 155 16.79 9.60 5.56
CA ASN A 155 16.04 10.84 5.82
C ASN A 155 16.81 12.14 5.48
N THR A 156 18.12 12.07 5.22
CA THR A 156 18.92 13.23 4.80
C THR A 156 19.11 13.32 3.29
N HIS A 157 18.59 12.35 2.53
CA HIS A 157 18.76 12.23 1.07
C HIS A 157 20.23 12.18 0.62
N THR A 158 21.14 11.71 1.49
CA THR A 158 22.58 11.62 1.21
C THR A 158 23.05 10.22 0.82
N GLY A 159 22.21 9.19 1.07
CA GLY A 159 22.56 7.80 0.86
C GLY A 159 21.37 6.87 0.96
N TYR A 160 21.62 5.57 1.05
CA TYR A 160 20.60 4.54 1.14
C TYR A 160 20.90 3.57 2.28
N ASP A 161 19.87 3.22 3.04
CA ASP A 161 19.92 2.25 4.11
C ASP A 161 19.31 0.92 3.63
N GLU A 162 19.93 -0.21 4.00
CA GLU A 162 19.32 -1.53 3.80
C GLU A 162 18.17 -1.69 4.79
N ILE A 163 16.93 -1.78 4.28
CA ILE A 163 15.74 -1.91 5.11
C ILE A 163 15.15 -3.33 5.12
N TYR A 164 15.52 -4.17 4.15
CA TYR A 164 15.02 -5.53 4.05
C TYR A 164 15.98 -6.42 3.26
N LYS A 165 16.17 -7.65 3.74
CA LYS A 165 17.03 -8.67 3.13
C LYS A 165 16.39 -10.04 3.31
N THR A 166 16.29 -10.81 2.23
CA THR A 166 15.65 -12.13 2.25
C THR A 166 16.14 -13.03 1.11
N TYR A 167 15.72 -14.30 1.16
CA TYR A 167 15.82 -15.23 0.05
C TYR A 167 14.40 -15.61 -0.39
N LEU A 168 14.05 -15.28 -1.62
CA LEU A 168 12.72 -15.54 -2.19
C LEU A 168 12.69 -16.95 -2.77
N ASP A 169 11.65 -17.70 -2.39
CA ASP A 169 11.37 -19.01 -2.97
C ASP A 169 10.71 -18.86 -4.35
N ILE A 170 10.94 -19.83 -5.23
CA ILE A 170 10.20 -19.96 -6.50
C ILE A 170 8.79 -20.45 -6.17
N GLN A 171 7.78 -19.87 -6.81
CA GLN A 171 6.40 -20.34 -6.70
C GLN A 171 6.22 -21.65 -7.49
N ASN A 172 5.74 -22.71 -6.84
CA ASN A 172 5.49 -23.99 -7.49
C ASN A 172 4.49 -23.84 -8.65
N GLY A 173 4.78 -24.44 -9.80
CA GLY A 173 3.92 -24.38 -10.99
C GLY A 173 3.92 -23.04 -11.74
N SER A 174 4.71 -22.04 -11.30
CA SER A 174 4.75 -20.70 -11.92
C SER A 174 5.79 -20.54 -13.04
N GLY A 175 6.43 -21.62 -13.48
CA GLY A 175 7.49 -21.57 -14.49
C GLY A 175 8.76 -20.83 -14.03
N GLY A 176 9.12 -20.94 -12.74
CA GLY A 176 10.35 -20.32 -12.21
C GLY A 176 10.20 -18.87 -11.76
N LEU A 177 8.98 -18.43 -11.44
CA LEU A 177 8.74 -17.07 -10.93
C LEU A 177 8.97 -16.98 -9.42
N ALA A 178 9.69 -15.94 -9.00
CA ALA A 178 9.78 -15.50 -7.62
C ALA A 178 9.23 -14.08 -7.49
N ILE A 179 8.53 -13.77 -6.38
CA ILE A 179 7.87 -12.49 -6.17
C ILE A 179 8.38 -11.84 -4.88
N ALA A 180 8.80 -10.58 -4.96
CA ALA A 180 9.09 -9.75 -3.80
C ALA A 180 7.98 -8.72 -3.61
N GLU A 181 7.38 -8.71 -2.43
CA GLU A 181 6.40 -7.70 -2.00
C GLU A 181 7.11 -6.64 -1.16
N LEU A 182 7.16 -5.42 -1.68
CA LEU A 182 7.99 -4.33 -1.14
C LEU A 182 7.17 -3.29 -0.36
N GLY A 183 5.87 -3.18 -0.66
CA GLY A 183 4.97 -2.14 -0.15
C GLY A 183 5.06 -1.97 1.36
N ASP A 184 4.74 -3.02 2.12
CA ASP A 184 4.71 -2.98 3.58
C ASP A 184 6.08 -2.64 4.20
N LYS A 185 7.16 -3.15 3.62
CA LYS A 185 8.53 -2.92 4.11
C LYS A 185 8.94 -1.46 3.94
N ILE A 186 8.58 -0.87 2.81
CA ILE A 186 8.83 0.53 2.51
C ILE A 186 7.90 1.43 3.34
N HIS A 187 6.62 1.07 3.44
CA HIS A 187 5.61 1.81 4.19
C HIS A 187 6.07 2.03 5.63
N GLN A 188 6.43 0.96 6.34
CA GLN A 188 6.93 1.04 7.73
C GLN A 188 8.10 2.02 7.94
N LYS A 189 8.91 2.27 6.90
CA LYS A 189 10.08 3.17 6.97
C LYS A 189 9.82 4.59 6.48
N ILE A 190 8.67 4.83 5.84
CA ILE A 190 8.24 6.14 5.33
C ILE A 190 7.11 6.73 6.19
N THR A 191 6.35 5.90 6.91
CA THR A 191 5.08 6.32 7.50
C THR A 191 5.08 6.58 8.99
N ALA A 192 5.93 5.92 9.75
CA ALA A 192 5.67 5.76 11.18
C ALA A 192 6.90 6.04 12.03
N ASP A 193 7.49 7.20 11.84
CA ASP A 193 8.22 7.82 12.93
C ASP A 193 7.94 9.32 12.98
N ILE A 194 6.65 9.66 13.08
CA ILE A 194 6.28 10.97 13.63
C ILE A 194 6.84 11.12 15.04
N ASP A 195 6.99 10.01 15.76
CA ASP A 195 7.58 9.99 17.09
C ASP A 195 9.10 10.29 17.04
N GLU A 196 9.86 9.72 16.09
CA GLU A 196 11.31 9.98 15.94
C GLU A 196 11.65 11.26 15.14
N TYR A 197 10.90 11.56 14.06
CA TYR A 197 11.22 12.66 13.13
C TYR A 197 10.17 13.77 13.03
N GLY A 198 9.01 13.61 13.66
CA GLY A 198 7.92 14.61 13.61
C GLY A 198 7.11 14.62 12.31
N LEU A 199 6.00 15.35 12.34
CA LEU A 199 5.19 15.65 11.15
C LEU A 199 5.88 16.70 10.28
N GLU A 200 5.84 16.49 8.96
CA GLU A 200 6.31 17.46 7.97
C GLU A 200 5.25 18.56 7.73
N VAL A 201 5.05 19.41 8.74
CA VAL A 201 4.16 20.57 8.69
C VAL A 201 4.95 21.79 8.23
N PRO A 202 4.61 22.43 7.10
CA PRO A 202 5.31 23.61 6.65
C PRO A 202 5.03 24.80 7.58
N GLY A 203 6.07 25.56 7.90
CA GLY A 203 5.98 26.87 8.54
C GLY A 203 5.79 27.98 7.50
N ILE A 204 6.46 29.11 7.69
CA ILE A 204 6.41 30.25 6.74
C ILE A 204 7.18 29.91 5.45
N THR A 205 8.24 29.10 5.54
CA THR A 205 9.08 28.69 4.41
C THR A 205 8.59 27.40 3.75
N VAL A 206 9.01 27.17 2.50
CA VAL A 206 8.81 25.88 1.82
C VAL A 206 9.52 24.79 2.60
N LEU A 207 8.83 23.69 2.86
CA LEU A 207 9.39 22.51 3.49
C LEU A 207 9.67 21.45 2.41
N SER A 208 10.92 20.98 2.31
CA SER A 208 11.24 19.79 1.52
C SER A 208 10.89 18.56 2.35
N CYS A 209 9.95 17.76 1.87
CA CYS A 209 9.48 16.54 2.54
C CYS A 209 10.50 15.41 2.36
N MET A 210 11.38 15.22 3.34
CA MET A 210 12.43 14.20 3.31
C MET A 210 11.97 12.84 3.84
N ASN A 211 10.96 12.82 4.72
CA ASN A 211 10.44 11.62 5.35
C ASN A 211 9.33 10.99 4.53
N THR A 212 8.45 11.80 3.96
CA THR A 212 7.22 11.31 3.32
C THR A 212 7.36 11.09 1.80
N ALA A 213 8.52 11.37 1.23
CA ALA A 213 8.87 11.04 -0.16
C ALA A 213 10.35 10.68 -0.27
N ARG A 214 10.64 9.47 -0.74
CA ARG A 214 11.99 8.90 -0.78
C ARG A 214 12.21 8.08 -2.05
N LYS A 215 13.47 7.81 -2.35
CA LYS A 215 13.89 6.90 -3.44
C LYS A 215 14.20 5.51 -2.89
N PHE A 216 14.01 4.47 -3.68
CA PHE A 216 14.43 3.12 -3.32
C PHE A 216 15.00 2.38 -4.53
N TYR A 217 15.84 1.40 -4.28
CA TYR A 217 16.26 0.42 -5.27
C TYR A 217 16.40 -0.93 -4.59
N PHE A 218 16.60 -1.98 -5.37
CA PHE A 218 16.87 -3.31 -4.83
C PHE A 218 17.99 -3.99 -5.57
N GLU A 219 18.67 -4.87 -4.86
CA GLU A 219 19.68 -5.75 -5.42
C GLU A 219 19.16 -7.19 -5.36
N PHE A 220 19.44 -7.95 -6.40
CA PHE A 220 19.01 -9.34 -6.49
C PHE A 220 20.08 -10.21 -7.13
N ALA A 221 20.10 -11.48 -6.74
CA ALA A 221 21.05 -12.47 -7.25
C ALA A 221 20.45 -13.87 -7.16
N GLU A 222 21.00 -14.78 -7.95
CA GLU A 222 20.74 -16.21 -7.78
C GLU A 222 21.49 -16.71 -6.56
N SER A 223 20.86 -17.64 -5.84
CA SER A 223 21.50 -18.34 -4.73
C SER A 223 21.11 -19.81 -4.78
N PHE A 224 22.09 -20.70 -4.73
CA PHE A 224 21.89 -22.15 -4.76
C PHE A 224 23.16 -22.88 -4.28
N GLY A 225 23.04 -24.19 -4.10
CA GLY A 225 24.10 -25.09 -3.63
C GLY A 225 23.74 -25.77 -2.32
N ASP A 226 24.48 -26.82 -1.96
CA ASP A 226 24.29 -27.54 -0.70
C ASP A 226 24.45 -26.58 0.50
N THR A 227 25.44 -25.69 0.41
CA THR A 227 25.47 -24.44 1.16
C THR A 227 25.03 -23.30 0.23
N ILE A 228 24.03 -22.52 0.64
CA ILE A 228 23.52 -21.40 -0.16
C ILE A 228 24.65 -20.42 -0.43
N THR A 229 25.02 -20.27 -1.71
CA THR A 229 26.02 -19.29 -2.14
C THR A 229 25.37 -18.27 -3.08
N VAL A 230 25.47 -17.00 -2.71
CA VAL A 230 25.02 -15.89 -3.57
C VAL A 230 25.98 -15.77 -4.75
N LYS A 231 25.43 -15.72 -5.97
CA LYS A 231 26.21 -15.59 -7.21
C LYS A 231 26.45 -14.12 -7.53
N LYS A 232 26.23 -13.70 -8.78
CA LYS A 232 26.42 -12.30 -9.20
C LYS A 232 25.24 -11.43 -8.78
N LEU A 233 25.54 -10.33 -8.09
CA LEU A 233 24.58 -9.34 -7.67
C LEU A 233 24.24 -8.38 -8.83
N LEU A 234 22.94 -8.16 -9.05
CA LEU A 234 22.39 -7.21 -10.00
C LEU A 234 21.66 -6.11 -9.22
N LYS A 235 21.76 -4.88 -9.71
CA LYS A 235 21.10 -3.72 -9.13
C LYS A 235 19.99 -3.25 -10.06
N SER A 236 18.81 -2.99 -9.51
CA SER A 236 17.68 -2.42 -10.27
C SER A 236 17.82 -0.92 -10.46
N ASN A 237 16.92 -0.34 -11.24
CA ASN A 237 16.78 1.11 -11.36
C ASN A 237 16.35 1.73 -10.01
N VAL A 238 16.52 3.04 -9.89
CA VAL A 238 15.99 3.78 -8.75
C VAL A 238 14.51 4.10 -9.01
N PHE A 239 13.67 3.76 -8.04
CA PHE A 239 12.24 4.02 -8.02
C PHE A 239 11.93 5.07 -6.96
N ASN A 240 10.76 5.68 -7.04
CA ASN A 240 10.33 6.73 -6.12
C ASN A 240 9.06 6.28 -5.40
N VAL A 241 9.00 6.61 -4.12
CA VAL A 241 7.88 6.24 -3.27
C VAL A 241 7.41 7.45 -2.47
N LEU A 242 6.09 7.60 -2.39
CA LEU A 242 5.42 8.57 -1.55
C LEU A 242 4.68 7.87 -0.42
N HIS A 243 4.63 8.51 0.74
CA HIS A 243 3.63 8.19 1.73
C HIS A 243 2.24 8.34 1.11
N GLY A 244 1.36 7.36 1.35
CA GLY A 244 -0.02 7.39 0.89
C GLY A 244 -0.47 6.00 0.48
N GLY A 245 -1.68 5.90 -0.06
CA GLY A 245 -2.28 4.68 -0.55
C GLY A 245 -3.47 4.98 -1.46
N LEU A 246 -3.72 4.09 -2.41
CA LEU A 246 -4.94 4.12 -3.20
C LEU A 246 -6.03 3.28 -2.55
N SER A 247 -7.29 3.63 -2.81
CA SER A 247 -8.42 2.75 -2.45
C SER A 247 -8.28 1.38 -3.12
N PHE A 248 -8.91 0.34 -2.57
CA PHE A 248 -8.86 -1.00 -3.14
C PHE A 248 -9.23 -1.03 -4.64
N GLN A 249 -10.27 -0.29 -5.04
CA GLN A 249 -10.69 -0.18 -6.45
C GLN A 249 -9.71 0.63 -7.30
N SER A 250 -9.13 1.70 -6.74
CA SER A 250 -8.17 2.53 -7.47
C SER A 250 -6.83 1.83 -7.66
N LYS A 251 -6.45 0.90 -6.77
CA LYS A 251 -5.21 0.10 -6.87
C LYS A 251 -5.14 -0.73 -8.16
N SER A 252 -6.27 -1.13 -8.74
CA SER A 252 -6.29 -1.94 -9.97
C SER A 252 -6.27 -1.13 -11.27
N SER A 253 -6.67 0.15 -11.22
CA SER A 253 -6.99 0.93 -12.42
C SER A 253 -6.16 2.21 -12.57
N VAL A 254 -5.59 2.73 -11.49
CA VAL A 254 -4.90 4.03 -11.47
C VAL A 254 -3.48 3.84 -10.96
N ASN A 255 -2.51 4.42 -11.68
CA ASN A 255 -1.15 4.56 -11.18
C ASN A 255 -0.93 5.98 -10.64
N LEU A 256 0.06 6.14 -9.76
CA LEU A 256 0.33 7.43 -9.11
C LEU A 256 0.59 8.56 -10.12
N VAL A 257 1.34 8.29 -11.19
CA VAL A 257 1.70 9.31 -12.19
C VAL A 257 0.44 9.84 -12.88
N SER A 258 -0.47 8.97 -13.31
CA SER A 258 -1.73 9.36 -13.96
C SER A 258 -2.64 10.18 -13.03
N LEU A 259 -2.47 10.04 -11.72
CA LEU A 259 -3.25 10.77 -10.73
C LEU A 259 -2.73 12.20 -10.52
N ILE A 260 -1.39 12.39 -10.55
CA ILE A 260 -0.75 13.64 -10.14
C ILE A 260 -0.11 14.42 -11.29
N ALA A 261 0.36 13.75 -12.34
CA ALA A 261 0.97 14.38 -13.50
C ALA A 261 -0.10 14.52 -14.59
N GLY A 262 -0.48 15.77 -14.87
CA GLY A 262 -1.41 16.07 -15.94
C GLY A 262 -0.76 15.91 -17.32
N GLY A 263 -1.55 16.08 -18.38
CA GLY A 263 -1.04 16.07 -19.76
C GLY A 263 -0.03 17.20 -19.98
N SER A 264 -0.22 18.34 -19.30
CA SER A 264 0.70 19.48 -19.31
C SER A 264 1.20 19.85 -17.90
N PRO A 265 2.35 20.57 -17.77
CA PRO A 265 2.81 21.07 -16.48
C PRO A 265 1.77 21.91 -15.73
N THR A 266 0.90 22.61 -16.45
CA THR A 266 -0.16 23.43 -15.85
C THR A 266 -1.31 22.64 -15.25
N GLU A 267 -1.34 21.33 -15.47
CA GLU A 267 -2.35 20.39 -14.97
C GLU A 267 -1.79 19.48 -13.87
N ASP A 268 -0.49 19.56 -13.58
CA ASP A 268 0.13 18.79 -12.49
C ASP A 268 -0.53 19.17 -11.16
N ARG A 269 -1.03 18.16 -10.47
CA ARG A 269 -1.91 18.35 -9.32
C ARG A 269 -1.12 18.50 -8.04
N PHE A 270 -1.68 19.30 -7.14
CA PHE A 270 -1.26 19.23 -5.75
C PHE A 270 -1.74 17.91 -5.15
N LEU A 271 -0.98 17.39 -4.19
CA LEU A 271 -1.38 16.27 -3.35
C LEU A 271 -2.44 16.79 -2.36
N LYS A 272 -3.67 16.95 -2.84
CA LYS A 272 -4.82 17.42 -2.07
C LYS A 272 -6.06 16.72 -2.57
N GLN A 273 -6.84 16.14 -1.66
CA GLN A 273 -8.14 15.58 -2.03
C GLN A 273 -9.21 16.66 -2.06
N GLY A 274 -10.21 16.46 -2.93
CA GLY A 274 -11.34 17.38 -3.05
C GLY A 274 -11.30 18.28 -4.29
N PRO A 275 -12.22 19.27 -4.33
CA PRO A 275 -12.30 20.23 -5.42
C PRO A 275 -11.10 21.20 -5.39
N LYS A 276 -10.79 21.76 -6.57
CA LYS A 276 -9.75 22.80 -6.72
C LYS A 276 -10.12 24.11 -6.06
N SER A 277 -11.41 24.34 -5.87
CA SER A 277 -11.97 25.52 -5.22
C SER A 277 -12.59 25.09 -3.91
N GLN A 278 -12.16 25.68 -2.80
CA GLN A 278 -12.67 25.37 -1.48
C GLN A 278 -13.02 26.62 -0.69
N TYR A 279 -14.00 26.48 0.19
CA TYR A 279 -14.36 27.50 1.15
C TYR A 279 -13.62 27.24 2.45
N GLY A 280 -12.99 28.28 2.99
CA GLY A 280 -12.34 28.23 4.29
C GLY A 280 -12.58 29.49 5.08
N ARG A 281 -11.92 29.61 6.22
CA ARG A 281 -11.95 30.80 7.08
C ARG A 281 -10.56 31.37 7.26
N ILE A 282 -10.50 32.61 7.74
CA ILE A 282 -9.25 33.36 7.91
C ILE A 282 -8.27 32.66 8.89
N ASP A 283 -8.81 31.97 9.88
CA ASP A 283 -8.12 31.23 10.94
C ASP A 283 -7.99 29.72 10.66
N GLN A 284 -8.55 29.24 9.54
CA GLN A 284 -8.43 27.83 9.17
C GLN A 284 -7.01 27.54 8.66
N PRO A 285 -6.30 26.54 9.25
CA PRO A 285 -5.02 26.11 8.73
C PRO A 285 -5.22 25.51 7.34
N GLN A 286 -4.34 25.82 6.40
CA GLN A 286 -4.36 25.26 5.06
C GLN A 286 -2.95 24.87 4.63
N PHE A 287 -2.80 23.64 4.16
CA PHE A 287 -1.53 23.12 3.68
C PHE A 287 -1.70 22.62 2.24
N LEU A 288 -0.66 22.78 1.44
CA LEU A 288 -0.58 22.24 0.08
C LEU A 288 0.72 21.46 -0.05
N TYR A 289 0.65 20.31 -0.70
CA TYR A 289 1.80 19.47 -0.98
C TYR A 289 1.92 19.26 -2.48
N PHE A 290 3.13 19.26 -3.00
CA PHE A 290 3.40 19.09 -4.42
C PHE A 290 4.54 18.09 -4.62
N PHE A 291 4.33 17.08 -5.47
CA PHE A 291 5.38 16.13 -5.85
C PHE A 291 5.79 16.37 -7.29
N ASN A 292 7.05 16.77 -7.48
CA ASN A 292 7.55 17.07 -8.82
C ASN A 292 7.91 15.78 -9.56
N THR A 293 7.10 15.38 -10.54
CA THR A 293 7.41 14.26 -11.44
C THR A 293 8.29 14.67 -12.61
N ARG A 294 8.37 15.97 -12.90
CA ARG A 294 9.07 16.54 -14.07
C ARG A 294 10.53 16.85 -13.74
N SER A 295 11.27 17.29 -14.75
CA SER A 295 12.67 17.71 -14.58
C SER A 295 12.80 18.85 -13.57
N THR A 296 13.95 18.90 -12.89
CA THR A 296 14.26 19.93 -11.88
C THR A 296 14.10 21.34 -12.47
N LYS A 297 13.46 22.23 -11.71
CA LYS A 297 13.33 23.65 -12.05
C LYS A 297 13.98 24.50 -10.97
N ALA A 298 15.04 25.22 -11.34
CA ALA A 298 15.69 26.19 -10.45
C ALA A 298 14.84 27.46 -10.35
N GLY A 299 14.77 28.04 -9.15
CA GLY A 299 14.05 29.30 -8.92
C GLY A 299 12.54 29.22 -9.17
N ALA A 300 11.94 28.05 -8.89
CA ALA A 300 10.49 27.92 -8.85
C ALA A 300 9.91 28.81 -7.73
N LYS A 301 8.70 29.33 -7.94
CA LYS A 301 8.03 30.23 -7.00
C LYS A 301 6.60 29.79 -6.72
N LEU A 302 6.17 29.99 -5.47
CA LEU A 302 4.76 29.95 -5.11
C LEU A 302 4.14 31.31 -5.45
N LEU A 303 3.29 31.33 -6.48
CA LEU A 303 2.53 32.52 -6.86
C LEU A 303 1.22 32.53 -6.09
N ILE A 304 0.97 33.61 -5.35
CA ILE A 304 -0.27 33.84 -4.63
C ILE A 304 -0.94 35.08 -5.21
N LYS A 305 -2.13 34.91 -5.80
CA LYS A 305 -2.98 36.02 -6.23
C LYS A 305 -4.06 36.25 -5.20
N ARG A 306 -4.14 37.45 -4.66
CA ARG A 306 -5.08 37.80 -3.59
C ARG A 306 -6.13 38.75 -4.14
N PHE A 307 -7.37 38.51 -3.75
CA PHE A 307 -8.51 39.32 -4.13
C PHE A 307 -9.16 39.83 -2.85
N PHE A 308 -9.41 41.14 -2.81
CA PHE A 308 -9.91 41.82 -1.63
C PHE A 308 -11.37 42.20 -1.81
N SER A 309 -12.08 42.41 -0.70
CA SER A 309 -13.50 42.78 -0.72
C SER A 309 -13.77 44.17 -1.30
N ASP A 310 -12.74 45.02 -1.45
CA ASP A 310 -12.83 46.32 -2.13
C ASP A 310 -12.76 46.20 -3.67
N GLY A 311 -12.71 44.97 -4.20
CA GLY A 311 -12.58 44.67 -5.63
C GLY A 311 -11.16 44.77 -6.17
N SER A 312 -10.19 45.22 -5.36
CA SER A 312 -8.78 45.23 -5.76
C SER A 312 -8.16 43.84 -5.69
N SER A 313 -7.05 43.66 -6.40
CA SER A 313 -6.25 42.44 -6.34
C SER A 313 -4.77 42.79 -6.38
N ASP A 314 -3.96 41.90 -5.84
CA ASP A 314 -2.51 41.94 -6.00
C ASP A 314 -1.96 40.52 -6.19
N SER A 315 -0.67 40.44 -6.50
CA SER A 315 0.03 39.16 -6.55
C SER A 315 1.36 39.25 -5.83
N ALA A 316 1.69 38.21 -5.08
CA ALA A 316 2.94 38.09 -4.37
C ALA A 316 3.66 36.80 -4.79
N ASN A 317 4.98 36.90 -4.90
CA ASN A 317 5.87 35.76 -5.12
C ASN A 317 6.59 35.48 -3.81
N ASP A 318 5.89 34.81 -2.90
CA ASP A 318 6.30 34.81 -1.48
C ASP A 318 7.50 33.91 -1.22
N LEU A 319 7.72 32.88 -2.03
CA LEU A 319 8.72 31.85 -1.77
C LEU A 319 9.43 31.42 -3.05
N THR A 320 10.76 31.54 -3.10
CA THR A 320 11.61 31.03 -4.19
C THR A 320 12.38 29.81 -3.71
N PHE A 321 12.39 28.71 -4.47
CA PHE A 321 13.04 27.46 -4.11
C PHE A 321 13.44 26.65 -5.35
N ASN A 322 14.27 25.62 -5.16
CA ASN A 322 14.59 24.66 -6.22
C ASN A 322 13.57 23.52 -6.17
N LEU A 323 12.83 23.35 -7.27
CA LEU A 323 11.86 22.29 -7.41
C LEU A 323 12.56 21.06 -7.99
N ASP A 324 13.20 20.28 -7.12
CA ASP A 324 13.95 19.09 -7.51
C ASP A 324 13.05 17.98 -8.04
N GLN A 325 13.53 17.27 -9.07
CA GLN A 325 12.84 16.12 -9.65
C GLN A 325 12.69 14.99 -8.61
N HIS A 326 11.48 14.45 -8.56
CA HIS A 326 11.07 13.36 -7.67
C HIS A 326 11.19 13.68 -6.19
N ARG A 327 11.04 14.97 -5.85
CA ARG A 327 10.92 15.46 -4.47
C ARG A 327 9.52 16.00 -4.21
N LYS A 328 9.14 15.92 -2.94
CA LYS A 328 7.87 16.43 -2.44
C LYS A 328 8.15 17.68 -1.62
N PHE A 329 7.30 18.69 -1.80
CA PHE A 329 7.39 19.98 -1.14
C PHE A 329 6.06 20.29 -0.46
N ALA A 330 6.11 20.97 0.68
CA ALA A 330 4.94 21.42 1.42
C ALA A 330 4.95 22.93 1.60
N PHE A 331 3.75 23.51 1.57
CA PHE A 331 3.49 24.94 1.66
C PHE A 331 2.40 25.20 2.71
N ASN A 332 2.65 26.15 3.61
CA ASN A 332 1.59 26.67 4.48
C ASN A 332 0.89 27.79 3.75
N VAL A 333 -0.35 27.53 3.37
CA VAL A 333 -1.17 28.44 2.59
C VAL A 333 -2.38 28.92 3.37
N SER A 334 -2.27 28.89 4.71
CA SER A 334 -3.26 29.45 5.62
C SER A 334 -3.43 30.94 5.35
N PRO A 335 -4.66 31.49 5.41
CA PRO A 335 -4.91 32.89 5.06
C PRO A 335 -4.05 33.89 5.83
N GLY A 336 -3.81 33.63 7.13
CA GLY A 336 -2.92 34.45 7.96
C GLY A 336 -1.44 34.41 7.57
N ASN A 337 -0.99 33.35 6.87
CA ASN A 337 0.39 33.23 6.42
C ASN A 337 0.62 33.94 5.07
N ILE A 338 -0.39 33.93 4.19
CA ILE A 338 -0.29 34.53 2.85
C ILE A 338 -0.58 36.04 2.84
N TYR A 339 -1.24 36.54 3.88
CA TYR A 339 -1.65 37.94 3.94
C TYR A 339 -1.87 38.41 5.39
N ASN A 340 -1.14 39.45 5.78
CA ASN A 340 -1.22 40.10 7.09
C ASN A 340 -1.54 41.60 7.00
N GLY A 341 -1.99 42.08 5.84
CA GLY A 341 -2.31 43.49 5.61
C GLY A 341 -3.69 43.90 6.16
N VAL A 342 -4.02 45.18 5.99
CA VAL A 342 -5.24 45.79 6.54
C VAL A 342 -6.49 45.55 5.69
N LYS A 343 -6.33 45.40 4.37
CA LYS A 343 -7.47 45.09 3.48
C LYS A 343 -8.08 43.73 3.81
N GLN A 344 -9.39 43.62 3.65
CA GLN A 344 -10.10 42.39 3.91
C GLN A 344 -9.94 41.41 2.74
N LEU A 345 -9.22 40.30 2.98
CA LEU A 345 -9.07 39.21 2.02
C LEU A 345 -10.42 38.52 1.78
N ASP A 346 -10.82 38.41 0.50
CA ASP A 346 -12.05 37.76 0.04
C ASP A 346 -11.78 36.34 -0.49
N ARG A 347 -10.83 36.23 -1.43
CA ARG A 347 -10.35 34.94 -1.95
C ARG A 347 -8.88 35.01 -2.35
N TYR A 348 -8.24 33.87 -2.49
CA TYR A 348 -6.89 33.78 -3.02
C TYR A 348 -6.71 32.55 -3.91
N GLU A 349 -5.79 32.68 -4.86
CA GLU A 349 -5.42 31.62 -5.80
C GLU A 349 -3.95 31.30 -5.63
N ILE A 350 -3.63 30.00 -5.70
CA ILE A 350 -2.29 29.49 -5.52
C ILE A 350 -1.92 28.60 -6.69
N ASN A 351 -0.72 28.82 -7.23
CA ASN A 351 -0.09 27.94 -8.19
C ASN A 351 1.43 28.08 -8.12
N LEU A 352 2.13 27.07 -8.64
CA LEU A 352 3.57 27.14 -8.85
C LEU A 352 3.87 27.76 -10.21
N ILE A 353 4.92 28.58 -10.26
CA ILE A 353 5.50 29.11 -11.49
C ILE A 353 7.00 28.82 -11.54
N ASP A 354 7.56 28.71 -12.75
CA ASP A 354 9.00 28.68 -12.94
C ASP A 354 9.62 30.09 -12.86
N ASN A 355 10.94 30.19 -13.00
CA ASN A 355 11.64 31.48 -12.96
C ASN A 355 11.27 32.42 -14.13
N ALA A 356 10.72 31.88 -15.23
CA ALA A 356 10.24 32.66 -16.37
C ALA A 356 8.76 33.08 -16.22
N GLY A 357 8.09 32.70 -15.12
CA GLY A 357 6.70 33.01 -14.85
C GLY A 357 5.70 32.02 -15.49
N ASN A 358 6.17 30.94 -16.11
CA ASN A 358 5.27 29.92 -16.65
C ASN A 358 4.72 29.06 -15.52
N ARG A 359 3.41 28.78 -15.57
CA ARG A 359 2.75 27.94 -14.58
C ARG A 359 3.19 26.47 -14.72
N ILE A 360 3.51 25.84 -13.60
CA ILE A 360 4.00 24.44 -13.51
C ILE A 360 3.19 23.57 -12.54
N SER A 361 2.02 24.04 -12.11
CA SER A 361 1.03 23.26 -11.38
C SER A 361 -0.37 23.70 -11.78
N GLU A 362 -1.37 22.96 -11.33
CA GLU A 362 -2.75 23.43 -11.32
C GLU A 362 -2.93 24.66 -10.42
N LYS A 363 -4.08 25.31 -10.55
CA LYS A 363 -4.51 26.39 -9.67
C LYS A 363 -5.40 25.83 -8.57
N GLN A 364 -5.16 26.25 -7.33
CA GLN A 364 -6.01 25.99 -6.18
C GLN A 364 -6.62 27.32 -5.69
N GLU A 365 -7.92 27.35 -5.46
CA GLU A 365 -8.68 28.55 -5.12
C GLU A 365 -9.33 28.41 -3.75
N TYR A 366 -9.24 29.47 -2.96
CA TYR A 366 -9.68 29.49 -1.57
C TYR A 366 -10.55 30.71 -1.35
N PHE A 367 -11.81 30.47 -0.97
CA PHE A 367 -12.80 31.51 -0.70
C PHE A 367 -12.97 31.67 0.81
N ILE A 368 -12.84 32.90 1.32
CA ILE A 368 -12.93 33.18 2.76
C ILE A 368 -14.38 33.44 3.15
N LYS A 369 -14.98 32.48 3.85
CA LYS A 369 -16.27 32.64 4.50
C LYS A 369 -16.11 33.44 5.80
N ARG A 370 -16.96 34.44 5.97
CA ARG A 370 -17.01 35.33 7.16
C ARG A 370 -18.35 35.29 7.88
N ASP A 371 -19.20 34.35 7.51
CA ASP A 371 -20.44 34.11 8.24
C ASP A 371 -20.12 33.72 9.70
N GLY A 372 -20.89 34.22 10.66
CA GLY A 372 -20.73 33.88 12.07
C GLY A 372 -21.26 32.48 12.35
N GLN A 373 -20.49 31.43 12.02
CA GLN A 373 -20.88 30.05 12.34
C GLN A 373 -20.50 29.73 13.78
N ARG A 374 -21.46 29.14 14.50
CA ARG A 374 -21.23 28.60 15.83
C ARG A 374 -20.48 27.26 15.73
N TYR A 375 -19.81 26.88 16.82
CA TYR A 375 -19.23 25.55 17.00
C TYR A 375 -18.15 25.15 15.98
N LEU A 376 -17.36 26.14 15.55
CA LEU A 376 -16.30 25.96 14.57
C LEU A 376 -15.15 25.10 15.10
N ARG A 377 -14.77 24.08 14.35
CA ARG A 377 -13.64 23.20 14.67
C ARG A 377 -12.84 22.86 13.43
N TYR A 378 -11.53 22.94 13.58
CA TYR A 378 -10.56 22.51 12.58
C TYR A 378 -9.99 21.16 12.91
N PHE A 379 -10.13 20.24 11.97
CA PHE A 379 -9.54 18.93 12.02
C PHE A 379 -8.53 18.81 10.91
N LEU A 380 -7.39 18.19 11.20
CA LEU A 380 -6.40 17.85 10.22
C LEU A 380 -6.34 16.33 10.12
N ASN A 381 -6.05 15.80 8.95
CA ASN A 381 -5.67 14.40 8.81
C ASN A 381 -4.53 14.25 7.83
N TRP A 382 -3.80 13.15 7.97
CA TRP A 382 -2.90 12.71 6.94
C TRP A 382 -3.66 11.93 5.88
N SER A 383 -3.88 12.56 4.74
CA SER A 383 -4.70 12.02 3.67
C SER A 383 -4.10 10.76 3.06
N SER A 384 -4.94 9.99 2.36
CA SER A 384 -4.45 8.85 1.57
C SER A 384 -3.51 9.28 0.43
N TRP A 385 -3.38 10.56 0.10
CA TRP A 385 -2.36 11.06 -0.84
C TRP A 385 -1.05 11.46 -0.15
N GLY A 386 -0.97 11.22 1.16
CA GLY A 386 0.17 11.55 1.99
C GLY A 386 0.33 13.05 2.20
N SER A 387 -0.75 13.82 2.27
CA SER A 387 -0.73 15.26 2.57
C SER A 387 -1.45 15.53 3.88
N LEU A 388 -1.11 16.63 4.55
CA LEU A 388 -1.92 17.11 5.66
C LEU A 388 -3.10 17.91 5.09
N ASP A 389 -4.30 17.36 5.18
CA ASP A 389 -5.52 18.02 4.70
C ASP A 389 -6.27 18.63 5.88
N SER A 390 -6.90 19.79 5.66
CA SER A 390 -7.63 20.55 6.67
C SER A 390 -9.13 20.53 6.40
N ARG A 391 -9.91 20.25 7.45
CA ARG A 391 -11.37 20.25 7.43
C ARG A 391 -11.93 21.20 8.48
N CYS A 392 -13.06 21.81 8.14
CA CYS A 392 -13.79 22.72 9.00
C CYS A 392 -15.15 22.10 9.30
N PHE A 393 -15.41 21.78 10.56
CA PHE A 393 -16.68 21.26 11.05
C PHE A 393 -17.39 22.32 11.89
N THR A 394 -18.71 22.40 11.73
CA THR A 394 -19.55 23.47 12.33
C THR A 394 -20.68 22.91 13.18
N GLY A 395 -20.72 21.59 13.37
CA GLY A 395 -21.73 20.93 14.18
C GLY A 395 -21.48 21.08 15.67
N VAL A 396 -22.54 20.85 16.45
CA VAL A 396 -22.50 20.87 17.91
C VAL A 396 -21.52 19.80 18.41
N ASN A 397 -20.81 20.11 19.49
CA ASN A 397 -19.92 19.19 20.20
C ASN A 397 -20.41 18.98 21.62
N GLN A 398 -20.32 17.75 22.11
CA GLN A 398 -20.65 17.37 23.47
C GLN A 398 -19.40 16.82 24.15
N PRO A 399 -18.67 17.64 24.93
CA PRO A 399 -17.52 17.18 25.70
C PRO A 399 -17.97 16.29 26.87
N THR A 400 -17.23 15.23 27.13
CA THR A 400 -17.43 14.29 28.23
C THR A 400 -16.08 13.94 28.83
N LEU A 401 -15.92 14.09 30.15
CA LEU A 401 -14.72 13.69 30.86
C LEU A 401 -14.87 12.27 31.42
N GLU A 402 -14.07 11.33 30.91
CA GLU A 402 -13.99 9.99 31.47
C GLU A 402 -12.87 9.93 32.52
N ILE A 403 -13.24 9.64 33.76
CA ILE A 403 -12.30 9.55 34.89
C ILE A 403 -12.05 8.08 35.21
N ASN A 404 -10.84 7.62 34.90
CA ASN A 404 -10.35 6.30 35.30
C ASN A 404 -9.63 6.41 36.64
N SER A 405 -9.99 5.56 37.60
CA SER A 405 -9.36 5.55 38.92
C SER A 405 -9.29 4.15 39.51
N SER A 406 -8.22 3.86 40.25
CA SER A 406 -8.04 2.60 40.95
C SER A 406 -8.32 2.77 42.44
N LYS A 407 -8.88 1.74 43.08
CA LYS A 407 -9.16 1.70 44.52
C LYS A 407 -8.38 0.56 45.16
N ALA A 408 -7.69 0.84 46.26
CA ALA A 408 -7.10 -0.18 47.12
C ALA A 408 -7.83 -0.21 48.47
N SER A 409 -8.23 -1.40 48.92
CA SER A 409 -8.71 -1.60 50.29
C SER A 409 -7.53 -1.58 51.26
N ARG A 410 -7.75 -1.04 52.45
CA ARG A 410 -6.80 -0.99 53.55
C ARG A 410 -7.44 -1.65 54.77
N LEU A 411 -6.70 -2.56 55.40
CA LEU A 411 -7.10 -3.10 56.69
C LEU A 411 -7.04 -1.99 57.75
N LEU A 412 -8.20 -1.64 58.31
CA LEU A 412 -8.33 -0.66 59.38
C LEU A 412 -8.04 -1.33 60.72
N GLN A 413 -7.05 -0.83 61.45
CA GLN A 413 -6.74 -1.31 62.81
C GLN A 413 -7.76 -0.77 63.83
N SER A 414 -7.91 -1.46 64.97
CA SER A 414 -8.76 -0.99 66.07
C SER A 414 -8.32 0.40 66.55
N GLY A 415 -9.28 1.31 66.75
CA GLY A 415 -9.01 2.72 67.07
C GLY A 415 -8.76 3.62 65.85
N TYR A 416 -9.06 3.17 64.62
CA TYR A 416 -8.93 4.00 63.42
C TYR A 416 -9.78 5.28 63.50
N LYS A 417 -9.28 6.36 62.89
CA LYS A 417 -10.06 7.58 62.67
C LYS A 417 -10.99 7.38 61.47
N VAL A 418 -12.27 7.73 61.61
CA VAL A 418 -13.27 7.63 60.52
C VAL A 418 -12.81 8.34 59.24
N THR A 419 -12.02 9.41 59.36
CA THR A 419 -11.44 10.15 58.23
C THR A 419 -10.48 9.34 57.36
N ASN A 420 -9.96 8.21 57.84
CA ASN A 420 -8.97 7.43 57.10
C ASN A 420 -9.59 6.66 55.92
N GLY A 421 -10.88 6.31 56.02
CA GLY A 421 -11.60 5.50 55.03
C GLY A 421 -11.02 4.10 54.82
N GLU A 422 -11.86 3.13 54.47
CA GLU A 422 -11.41 1.77 54.15
C GLU A 422 -10.70 1.70 52.78
N PHE A 423 -11.05 2.60 51.86
CA PHE A 423 -10.51 2.62 50.50
C PHE A 423 -9.64 3.84 50.25
N LYS A 424 -8.46 3.64 49.67
CA LYS A 424 -7.65 4.71 49.06
C LYS A 424 -7.81 4.68 47.55
N VAL A 425 -8.20 5.82 46.98
CA VAL A 425 -8.20 6.04 45.53
C VAL A 425 -6.80 6.48 45.10
N TYR A 426 -6.28 5.93 44.01
CA TYR A 426 -5.00 6.30 43.40
C TYR A 426 -5.07 6.12 41.89
N GLY A 427 -4.06 6.62 41.16
CA GLY A 427 -4.00 6.47 39.70
C GLY A 427 -5.18 7.14 38.97
N LYS A 428 -5.67 8.28 39.47
CA LYS A 428 -6.71 9.04 38.78
C LYS A 428 -6.14 9.60 37.48
N THR A 429 -6.79 9.29 36.37
CA THR A 429 -6.48 9.83 35.05
C THR A 429 -7.78 10.27 34.40
N GLY A 430 -7.75 11.44 33.73
CA GLY A 430 -8.84 11.96 32.94
C GLY A 430 -8.56 11.80 31.46
N THR A 431 -9.56 11.38 30.69
CA THR A 431 -9.54 11.39 29.22
C THR A 431 -10.77 12.15 28.72
N ASP A 432 -10.54 13.18 27.93
CA ASP A 432 -11.63 13.95 27.32
C ASP A 432 -12.12 13.25 26.05
N LYS A 433 -13.42 12.95 26.02
CA LYS A 433 -14.15 12.40 24.89
C LYS A 433 -15.10 13.45 24.34
N PHE A 434 -15.27 13.47 23.03
CA PHE A 434 -16.03 14.49 22.33
C PHE A 434 -16.95 13.82 21.32
N LYS A 435 -18.24 14.14 21.37
CA LYS A 435 -19.17 13.80 20.30
C LYS A 435 -19.40 15.01 19.42
N ALA A 436 -18.88 14.99 18.21
CA ALA A 436 -18.93 16.09 17.26
C ALA A 436 -19.77 15.76 16.02
N SER A 437 -20.22 16.82 15.35
CA SER A 437 -20.87 16.72 14.04
C SER A 437 -20.16 17.60 13.02
N THR A 438 -20.13 17.16 11.76
CA THR A 438 -19.56 17.93 10.64
C THR A 438 -20.32 19.22 10.35
N GLY A 439 -21.58 19.32 10.80
CA GLY A 439 -22.55 20.28 10.29
C GLY A 439 -23.06 19.89 8.90
N PHE A 440 -24.05 20.63 8.40
CA PHE A 440 -24.60 20.42 7.07
C PHE A 440 -23.60 20.87 5.99
N ASN A 441 -23.23 19.96 5.11
CA ASN A 441 -22.27 20.21 4.03
C ASN A 441 -22.77 19.63 2.71
N ASP A 442 -22.09 20.00 1.62
CA ASP A 442 -22.39 19.42 0.31
C ASP A 442 -22.08 17.91 0.27
N PRO A 443 -22.83 17.11 -0.50
CA PRO A 443 -22.64 15.67 -0.61
C PRO A 443 -21.19 15.26 -0.93
N ASP A 444 -20.51 16.04 -1.77
CA ASP A 444 -19.16 15.75 -2.19
C ASP A 444 -18.15 15.97 -1.04
N ILE A 445 -18.34 17.00 -0.22
CA ILE A 445 -17.53 17.22 0.99
C ILE A 445 -17.70 16.04 1.96
N ILE A 446 -18.94 15.59 2.16
CA ILE A 446 -19.24 14.42 3.00
C ILE A 446 -18.58 13.14 2.48
N LYS A 447 -18.48 12.95 1.15
CA LYS A 447 -17.71 11.82 0.58
C LYS A 447 -16.22 11.93 0.91
N PHE A 448 -15.64 13.12 0.85
CA PHE A 448 -14.23 13.36 1.18
C PHE A 448 -13.92 13.22 2.67
N ASN A 449 -14.90 13.32 3.56
CA ASN A 449 -14.72 13.02 4.99
C ASN A 449 -14.40 11.55 5.26
N LYS A 450 -14.67 10.62 4.33
CA LYS A 450 -14.25 9.22 4.49
C LYS A 450 -12.73 9.10 4.69
N ASP A 451 -11.96 9.93 4.00
CA ASP A 451 -10.51 9.96 4.15
C ASP A 451 -10.07 10.52 5.52
N PHE A 452 -10.88 11.38 6.16
CA PHE A 452 -10.69 11.77 7.56
C PHE A 452 -10.79 10.53 8.45
N PHE A 453 -11.93 9.85 8.38
CA PHE A 453 -12.27 8.75 9.29
C PHE A 453 -11.38 7.51 9.09
N LEU A 454 -10.85 7.29 7.88
CA LEU A 454 -9.94 6.18 7.56
C LEU A 454 -8.46 6.54 7.72
N SER A 455 -8.12 7.78 8.05
CA SER A 455 -6.73 8.19 8.24
C SER A 455 -6.20 7.67 9.59
N ASN A 456 -4.99 7.12 9.56
CA ASN A 456 -4.27 6.70 10.77
C ASN A 456 -3.77 7.88 11.62
N LEU A 457 -3.72 9.10 11.05
CA LEU A 457 -3.18 10.28 11.71
C LEU A 457 -4.21 11.39 11.61
N GLN A 458 -4.82 11.70 12.75
CA GLN A 458 -5.86 12.70 12.88
C GLN A 458 -5.45 13.69 13.95
N PHE A 459 -5.78 14.96 13.74
CA PHE A 459 -5.44 16.02 14.67
C PHE A 459 -6.60 17.00 14.83
N ARG A 460 -6.69 17.57 16.03
CA ARG A 460 -7.47 18.77 16.30
C ARG A 460 -6.52 19.96 16.26
N TYR A 461 -6.89 21.00 15.50
CA TYR A 461 -6.13 22.24 15.45
C TYR A 461 -6.79 23.32 16.31
N ILE A 462 -6.09 23.79 17.35
CA ILE A 462 -6.57 24.81 18.29
C ILE A 462 -5.46 25.83 18.51
N LYS A 463 -5.75 27.13 18.28
CA LYS A 463 -4.83 28.24 18.57
C LYS A 463 -3.38 27.98 18.10
N ASN A 464 -3.21 27.58 16.83
CA ASN A 464 -1.90 27.27 16.23
C ASN A 464 -1.16 26.05 16.83
N THR A 465 -1.89 25.20 17.56
CA THR A 465 -1.40 23.95 18.12
C THR A 465 -2.09 22.77 17.45
N ILE A 466 -1.31 21.75 17.08
CA ILE A 466 -1.79 20.50 16.51
C ILE A 466 -1.84 19.46 17.64
N LEU A 467 -3.04 19.02 18.01
CA LEU A 467 -3.26 18.03 19.06
C LEU A 467 -3.66 16.68 18.43
N PRO A 468 -2.95 15.58 18.74
CA PRO A 468 -3.29 14.27 18.18
C PRO A 468 -4.61 13.75 18.75
N ILE A 469 -5.47 13.24 17.87
CA ILE A 469 -6.75 12.64 18.24
C ILE A 469 -6.91 11.26 17.59
N GLU A 470 -7.84 10.50 18.14
CA GLU A 470 -8.36 9.26 17.57
C GLU A 470 -9.87 9.38 17.45
N VAL A 471 -10.41 9.10 16.26
CA VAL A 471 -11.86 8.90 16.07
C VAL A 471 -12.24 7.54 16.63
N THR A 472 -13.04 7.53 17.70
CA THR A 472 -13.46 6.32 18.43
C THR A 472 -14.75 5.71 17.90
N SER A 473 -15.38 6.31 16.88
CA SER A 473 -16.59 5.78 16.28
C SER A 473 -16.33 4.56 15.40
N ASP A 474 -16.93 3.42 15.76
CA ASP A 474 -16.88 2.19 14.95
C ASP A 474 -17.63 2.30 13.63
N SER A 475 -18.60 3.22 13.55
CA SER A 475 -19.38 3.46 12.33
C SER A 475 -19.75 4.93 12.19
N VAL A 476 -19.79 5.41 10.94
CA VAL A 476 -20.28 6.74 10.59
C VAL A 476 -21.43 6.57 9.63
N ALA A 477 -22.62 7.04 10.03
CA ALA A 477 -23.81 6.96 9.20
C ALA A 477 -23.59 7.72 7.89
N LYS A 478 -23.97 7.10 6.77
CA LYS A 478 -24.09 7.79 5.50
C LYS A 478 -25.49 8.40 5.42
N PRO A 479 -25.63 9.60 4.85
CA PRO A 479 -26.94 10.18 4.58
C PRO A 479 -27.78 9.22 3.74
N ALA A 480 -29.08 9.12 4.05
CA ALA A 480 -30.02 8.29 3.30
C ALA A 480 -30.31 8.92 1.93
N ASP A 481 -30.73 8.11 0.96
CA ASP A 481 -30.94 8.57 -0.43
C ASP A 481 -31.97 9.71 -0.58
N SER A 482 -32.90 9.85 0.37
CA SER A 482 -33.92 10.91 0.41
C SER A 482 -33.60 12.06 1.38
N ASP A 483 -32.42 12.07 2.00
CA ASP A 483 -32.02 13.12 2.91
C ASP A 483 -31.20 14.18 2.16
N PHE A 484 -31.63 15.44 2.26
CA PHE A 484 -30.95 16.59 1.65
C PHE A 484 -30.05 17.32 2.66
N LEU A 485 -30.11 16.94 3.94
CA LEU A 485 -29.34 17.52 5.02
C LEU A 485 -28.15 16.63 5.37
N TYR A 486 -27.11 16.69 4.54
CA TYR A 486 -25.93 15.84 4.70
C TYR A 486 -25.06 16.30 5.87
N ALA A 487 -25.16 15.58 6.99
CA ALA A 487 -24.29 15.73 8.15
C ALA A 487 -23.82 14.36 8.66
N GLN A 488 -22.63 14.32 9.26
CA GLN A 488 -22.09 13.14 9.90
C GLN A 488 -21.78 13.46 11.36
N SER A 489 -22.09 12.53 12.25
CA SER A 489 -21.74 12.60 13.66
C SER A 489 -20.72 11.51 13.98
N PHE A 490 -19.75 11.84 14.81
CA PHE A 490 -18.68 10.94 15.22
C PHE A 490 -18.19 11.32 16.61
N GLU A 491 -17.46 10.42 17.22
CA GLU A 491 -16.82 10.56 18.52
C GLU A 491 -15.31 10.53 18.34
N TYR A 492 -14.61 11.34 19.12
CA TYR A 492 -13.15 11.35 19.14
C TYR A 492 -12.64 11.62 20.56
N GLN A 493 -11.38 11.26 20.79
CA GLN A 493 -10.66 11.56 22.03
C GLN A 493 -9.24 12.03 21.72
N TYR A 494 -8.61 12.72 22.66
CA TYR A 494 -7.20 13.04 22.55
C TYR A 494 -6.32 11.82 22.83
N LEU A 495 -5.20 11.69 22.12
CA LEU A 495 -4.23 10.60 22.32
C LEU A 495 -3.25 10.86 23.50
N TYR A 496 -3.70 11.61 24.50
CA TYR A 496 -3.00 11.85 25.75
C TYR A 496 -3.98 11.82 26.92
N SER A 497 -3.48 11.50 28.11
CA SER A 497 -4.28 11.50 29.35
C SER A 497 -3.76 12.58 30.29
N ASN A 498 -4.68 13.25 30.97
CA ASN A 498 -4.35 14.29 31.93
C ASN A 498 -4.38 13.71 33.34
N GLN A 499 -3.28 13.91 34.08
CA GLN A 499 -3.21 13.57 35.50
C GLN A 499 -3.67 14.71 36.39
N ASN A 500 -3.50 15.95 35.91
CA ASN A 500 -3.86 17.18 36.59
C ASN A 500 -4.59 18.08 35.60
N TYR A 501 -5.50 18.91 36.11
CA TYR A 501 -6.21 19.93 35.35
C TYR A 501 -5.61 21.31 35.66
N LEU A 502 -5.36 22.12 34.65
CA LEU A 502 -5.05 23.54 34.80
C LEU A 502 -6.10 24.37 34.06
N GLU A 503 -6.55 25.46 34.69
CA GLU A 503 -7.54 26.40 34.12
C GLU A 503 -7.09 27.02 32.77
N ASN A 504 -5.77 27.02 32.50
CA ASN A 504 -5.18 27.53 31.27
C ASN A 504 -4.84 26.43 30.25
N ASP A 505 -5.27 25.19 30.46
CA ASP A 505 -5.12 24.15 29.46
C ASP A 505 -5.83 24.58 28.16
N ILE A 506 -5.35 24.08 27.01
CA ILE A 506 -5.89 24.46 25.70
C ILE A 506 -7.30 23.88 25.58
N GLU A 507 -8.29 24.63 26.07
CA GLU A 507 -9.70 24.29 25.94
C GLU A 507 -10.24 24.78 24.59
N ASP A 508 -11.22 24.03 24.07
CA ASP A 508 -12.07 24.50 22.96
C ASP A 508 -12.68 25.84 23.41
N ASP A 509 -12.42 26.92 22.68
CA ASP A 509 -12.99 28.23 23.02
C ASP A 509 -14.51 28.17 22.79
N PHE A 510 -15.27 27.92 23.86
CA PHE A 510 -16.72 27.92 23.85
C PHE A 510 -17.30 29.34 23.86
N SER A 511 -16.45 30.38 23.97
CA SER A 511 -16.93 31.74 24.01
C SER A 511 -17.46 32.14 22.64
N PHE A 512 -18.79 32.26 22.56
CA PHE A 512 -19.48 32.99 21.50
C PHE A 512 -19.20 34.49 21.68
N SER A 513 -17.93 34.91 21.62
CA SER A 513 -17.64 36.33 21.45
C SER A 513 -17.72 36.60 19.95
N GLY A 514 -18.76 37.33 19.52
CA GLY A 514 -18.84 37.83 18.15
C GLY A 514 -17.51 38.47 17.81
N SER A 515 -16.78 37.84 16.89
CA SER A 515 -15.35 38.05 16.71
C SER A 515 -15.04 39.52 16.41
N SER A 516 -14.50 40.25 17.39
CA SER A 516 -13.52 41.27 17.04
C SER A 516 -12.33 40.51 16.45
N PHE A 517 -12.04 40.73 15.17
CA PHE A 517 -10.94 40.09 14.47
C PHE A 517 -9.64 40.40 15.22
N GLN A 518 -9.11 39.44 15.96
CA GLN A 518 -7.71 39.46 16.39
C GLN A 518 -6.90 38.85 15.24
N PRO A 519 -5.87 39.55 14.72
CA PRO A 519 -5.03 38.99 13.68
C PRO A 519 -4.43 37.67 14.16
N PRO A 520 -4.33 36.65 13.28
CA PRO A 520 -3.79 35.36 13.67
C PRO A 520 -2.35 35.52 14.19
N TYR A 521 -2.06 34.89 15.32
CA TYR A 521 -0.72 34.85 15.88
C TYR A 521 0.24 34.17 14.89
N THR A 522 1.26 34.89 14.43
CA THR A 522 2.23 34.41 13.41
C THR A 522 3.40 33.62 14.02
N GLY A 523 3.24 33.02 15.19
CA GLY A 523 4.29 32.21 15.80
C GLY A 523 4.47 30.84 15.13
N PRO A 524 5.59 30.14 15.41
CA PRO A 524 5.78 28.77 14.96
C PRO A 524 4.63 27.88 15.46
N ILE A 525 4.18 26.95 14.61
CA ILE A 525 3.21 25.92 14.99
C ILE A 525 3.86 25.04 16.06
N LEU A 526 3.25 24.98 17.24
CA LEU A 526 3.71 24.09 18.29
C LEU A 526 3.10 22.70 18.07
N ILE A 527 3.96 21.69 17.89
CA ILE A 527 3.57 20.29 17.88
C ILE A 527 3.84 19.76 19.28
N LEU A 528 2.78 19.56 20.07
CA LEU A 528 2.86 18.86 21.34
C LEU A 528 2.83 17.36 21.07
N ALA A 529 4.01 16.76 20.88
CA ALA A 529 4.14 15.31 20.96
C ALA A 529 3.95 14.91 22.44
N GLY A 530 2.90 14.14 22.74
CA GLY A 530 2.78 13.52 24.06
C GLY A 530 4.03 12.69 24.31
N THR A 531 4.67 12.83 25.47
CA THR A 531 5.74 11.90 25.87
C THR A 531 5.17 10.48 25.74
N PRO A 532 5.76 9.59 24.92
CA PRO A 532 5.24 8.24 24.78
C PRO A 532 5.15 7.62 26.16
N ALA A 533 3.99 7.05 26.49
CA ALA A 533 3.85 6.26 27.70
C ALA A 533 4.90 5.15 27.63
N ASN A 534 5.96 5.27 28.42
CA ASN A 534 6.99 4.25 28.54
C ASN A 534 6.26 2.93 28.82
N PRO A 535 6.35 1.90 27.97
CA PRO A 535 5.75 0.62 28.29
C PRO A 535 6.47 0.11 29.53
N SER A 536 5.76 0.09 30.66
CA SER A 536 6.27 -0.38 31.94
C SER A 536 6.51 -1.89 31.88
N LYS A 537 7.58 -2.32 31.22
CA LYS A 537 8.22 -3.61 31.49
C LYS A 537 8.99 -3.51 32.80
N GLN A 538 8.27 -3.34 33.91
CA GLN A 538 8.77 -3.81 35.19
C GLN A 538 8.22 -5.22 35.41
N ILE A 539 8.97 -6.20 34.91
CA ILE A 539 8.92 -7.55 35.45
C ILE A 539 9.46 -7.45 36.87
N ILE A 540 8.55 -7.37 37.84
CA ILE A 540 8.88 -7.59 39.25
C ILE A 540 9.21 -9.09 39.37
N GLN A 541 10.48 -9.45 39.24
CA GLN A 541 10.97 -10.69 39.84
C GLN A 541 11.06 -10.46 41.35
N GLN A 542 10.01 -10.83 42.08
CA GLN A 542 10.14 -11.09 43.51
C GLN A 542 11.00 -12.35 43.66
N GLN A 543 12.24 -12.18 44.11
CA GLN A 543 12.99 -13.27 44.72
C GLN A 543 12.28 -13.66 46.02
N ILE A 544 11.86 -14.92 46.09
CA ILE A 544 11.53 -15.58 47.34
C ILE A 544 12.87 -15.92 48.00
N SER A 545 13.10 -15.37 49.18
CA SER A 545 14.08 -15.83 50.16
C SER A 545 13.36 -16.10 51.47
#